data_AF-A0A533YR20-F1
#
_entry.id   AF-A0A533YR20-F1
#
_cell.length_a   1.000
_cell.length_b   1.000
_cell.length_c   1.000
_cell.angle_alpha   90.00
_cell.angle_beta   90.00
_cell.angle_gamma   90.00
#
_symmetry.space_group_name_H-M   'P 1'
#
loop_
_entity.id
_entity.type
_entity.pdbx_description
1 polymer ?
#
loop_
_entity_poly.entity_id
_entity_poly.type
_entity_poly.pdbx_seq_one_letter_code
_entity_poly.pdbx_strand_id
1 'polypeptide(L)' 'QGRNDPRVPVSEAEQMVSTVRKNGTPVWYLLAKDEGHGFSKKKNVDYLFYASVLFIQDYLLK' A
#
# COMPACT_ATOMS: atom_id res chain seq x y z
N GLN A 1 2.29 3.26 0.66
CA GLN A 1 2.64 4.70 0.68
C GLN A 1 3.35 5.06 1.98
N GLY A 2 4.39 5.89 1.93
CA GLY A 2 4.93 6.51 3.14
C GLY A 2 4.20 7.81 3.46
N ARG A 3 3.83 8.02 4.74
CA ARG A 3 3.00 9.17 5.15
C ARG A 3 3.72 10.51 5.00
N ASN A 4 5.04 10.50 5.06
CA ASN A 4 5.91 11.69 5.03
C ASN A 4 6.68 11.79 3.71
N ASP A 5 6.16 11.19 2.64
CA ASP A 5 6.78 11.23 1.32
C ASP A 5 6.82 12.68 0.79
N PRO A 6 8.02 13.26 0.57
CA PRO A 6 8.14 14.63 0.08
C PRO A 6 7.91 14.76 -1.43
N ARG A 7 7.86 13.64 -2.16
CA ARG A 7 7.73 13.59 -3.62
C ARG A 7 6.29 13.36 -4.04
N VAL A 8 5.57 12.49 -3.33
CA VAL A 8 4.19 12.11 -3.65
C VAL A 8 3.32 12.22 -2.38
N PRO A 9 2.41 13.21 -2.29
CA PRO A 9 1.52 13.35 -1.14
C PRO A 9 0.64 12.11 -0.91
N VAL A 10 0.36 11.80 0.35
CA VAL A 10 -0.49 10.65 0.73
C VAL A 10 -1.90 10.73 0.13
N SER A 11 -2.41 11.93 -0.12
CA SER A 11 -3.71 12.18 -0.73
C SER A 11 -3.86 11.57 -2.12
N GLU A 12 -2.77 11.48 -2.89
CA GLU A 12 -2.78 10.86 -4.23
C GLU A 12 -3.12 9.36 -4.12
N ALA A 13 -2.45 8.65 -3.19
CA ALA A 13 -2.74 7.24 -2.94
C ALA A 13 -4.15 7.04 -2.38
N GLU A 14 -4.61 7.92 -1.49
CA GLU A 14 -5.97 7.87 -0.94
C GLU A 14 -7.06 8.10 -1.98
N GLN A 15 -6.83 9.00 -2.95
CA GLN A 15 -7.74 9.23 -4.08
C GLN A 15 -7.88 7.98 -4.95
N MET A 16 -6.76 7.30 -5.26
CA MET A 16 -6.79 6.05 -6.02
C MET A 16 -7.56 4.97 -5.26
N VAL A 17 -7.25 4.75 -3.98
CA VAL A 17 -7.93 3.75 -3.14
C VAL A 17 -9.42 4.02 -3.05
N SER A 18 -9.82 5.29 -2.88
CA SER A 18 -11.23 5.69 -2.87
C SER A 18 -11.93 5.35 -4.18
N THR A 19 -11.32 5.66 -5.31
CA THR A 19 -11.87 5.37 -6.64
C THR A 19 -11.99 3.87 -6.90
N VAL A 20 -10.95 3.09 -6.58
CA VAL A 20 -10.96 1.63 -6.78
C VAL A 20 -12.02 0.96 -5.90
N ARG A 21 -12.17 1.40 -4.65
CA ARG A 21 -13.25 0.92 -3.75
C ARG A 21 -14.64 1.26 -4.26
N LYS A 22 -14.85 2.48 -4.76
CA LYS A 22 -16.14 2.89 -5.35
C LYS A 22 -16.53 2.02 -6.55
N ASN A 23 -15.55 1.53 -7.30
CA ASN A 23 -15.76 0.65 -8.44
C ASN A 23 -15.96 -0.83 -8.05
N GLY A 24 -15.98 -1.15 -6.74
CA GLY A 24 -16.18 -2.52 -6.25
C GLY A 24 -14.96 -3.43 -6.43
N THR A 25 -13.83 -2.91 -6.90
CA THR A 25 -12.61 -3.69 -7.07
C THR A 25 -11.90 -3.86 -5.73
N PRO A 26 -11.53 -5.09 -5.32
CA PRO A 26 -10.74 -5.31 -4.12
C PRO A 26 -9.41 -4.55 -4.17
N VAL A 27 -9.11 -3.79 -3.12
CA VAL A 27 -7.85 -3.04 -3.00
C VAL A 27 -7.32 -3.09 -1.58
N TRP A 28 -6.06 -3.50 -1.46
CA TRP A 28 -5.33 -3.49 -0.19
C TRP A 28 -4.45 -2.24 -0.16
N TYR A 29 -4.50 -1.50 0.96
CA TYR A 29 -3.77 -0.25 1.11
C TYR A 29 -2.93 -0.25 2.37
N LEU A 30 -1.62 -0.04 2.20
CA LEU A 30 -0.64 0.02 3.28
C LEU A 30 -0.04 1.43 3.39
N LEU A 31 -0.25 2.05 4.55
CA LEU A 31 0.29 3.36 4.89
C LEU A 31 1.34 3.22 6.01
N ALA A 32 2.61 3.38 5.65
CA ALA A 32 3.71 3.43 6.61
C ALA A 32 3.81 4.84 7.19
N LYS A 33 3.29 5.01 8.42
CA LYS A 33 3.18 6.33 9.09
C LYS A 33 4.53 6.97 9.40
N ASP A 34 5.59 6.18 9.45
CA ASP A 34 6.93 6.57 9.87
C ASP A 34 7.96 6.50 8.72
N GLU A 35 7.51 6.51 7.47
CA GLU A 35 8.32 6.46 6.24
C GLU A 35 8.07 7.67 5.33
N GLY A 36 9.01 7.90 4.40
CA GLY A 36 8.96 8.92 3.35
C GLY A 36 8.72 8.32 1.96
N HIS A 37 9.57 8.67 0.98
CA HIS A 37 9.48 8.11 -0.37
C HIS A 37 10.07 6.69 -0.43
N GLY A 38 9.21 5.70 -0.20
CA GLY A 38 9.58 4.29 -0.15
C GLY A 38 9.61 3.72 1.26
N PHE A 39 9.97 2.44 1.36
CA PHE A 39 9.99 1.68 2.61
C PHE A 39 11.44 1.35 2.93
N SER A 40 11.94 1.87 4.06
CA SER A 40 13.35 1.72 4.46
C SER A 40 13.51 0.88 5.73
N LYS A 41 12.59 1.02 6.68
CA LYS A 41 12.65 0.29 7.95
C LYS A 41 12.25 -1.17 7.73
N LYS A 42 13.06 -2.09 8.26
CA LYS A 42 12.88 -3.54 8.12
C LYS A 42 11.43 -3.99 8.41
N LYS A 43 10.83 -3.50 9.51
CA LYS A 43 9.43 -3.81 9.87
C LYS A 43 8.43 -3.48 8.76
N ASN A 44 8.61 -2.37 8.06
CA ASN A 44 7.70 -1.91 7.03
C ASN A 44 7.96 -2.70 5.74
N VAL A 45 9.22 -2.94 5.40
CA VAL A 45 9.63 -3.77 4.25
C VAL A 45 9.08 -5.19 4.38
N ASP A 46 9.23 -5.81 5.55
CA ASP A 46 8.73 -7.17 5.82
C ASP A 46 7.21 -7.22 5.72
N TYR A 47 6.52 -6.26 6.32
CA TYR A 47 5.07 -6.18 6.25
C TYR A 47 4.61 -6.08 4.78
N LEU A 48 5.23 -5.20 4.00
CA LEU A 48 4.91 -5.05 2.57
C LEU A 48 5.16 -6.36 1.80
N PHE A 49 6.26 -7.05 2.07
CA PHE A 49 6.57 -8.34 1.46
C PHE A 49 5.50 -9.39 1.77
N TYR A 50 5.19 -9.63 3.05
CA TYR A 50 4.21 -10.65 3.44
C TYR A 50 2.80 -10.31 2.96
N ALA A 51 2.39 -9.04 3.02
CA ALA A 51 1.10 -8.61 2.47
C ALA A 51 1.01 -8.84 0.95
N SER A 52 2.11 -8.64 0.22
CA SER A 52 2.16 -8.91 -1.23
C SER A 52 2.03 -10.40 -1.54
N VAL A 53 2.70 -11.26 -0.76
CA VAL A 53 2.57 -12.73 -0.88
C VAL A 53 1.12 -13.15 -0.64
N LEU A 54 0.48 -12.66 0.42
CA LEU A 54 -0.92 -12.97 0.74
C LEU A 54 -1.87 -12.50 -0.37
N PHE A 55 -1.67 -11.30 -0.92
CA PHE A 55 -2.49 -10.80 -2.02
C PHE A 55 -2.39 -11.71 -3.26
N ILE A 56 -1.17 -12.13 -3.62
CA ILE A 56 -0.95 -13.06 -4.75
C ILE A 56 -1.62 -14.41 -4.47
N GLN A 57 -1.53 -14.93 -3.26
CA GLN A 57 -2.20 -16.16 -2.88
C GLN A 57 -3.73 -16.05 -3.01
N ASP A 58 -4.32 -14.92 -2.61
CA ASP A 58 -5.76 -14.74 -2.61
C ASP A 58 -6.36 -14.43 -3.99
N TYR A 59 -5.63 -13.76 -4.87
CA TYR A 59 -6.18 -13.22 -6.12
C TYR A 59 -5.52 -13.75 -7.40
N LEU A 60 -4.41 -14.50 -7.31
CA LEU A 60 -3.74 -15.08 -8.49
C LEU A 60 -3.62 -16.59 -8.44
N LEU A 61 -3.30 -17.17 -7.29
CA LEU A 61 -3.00 -18.61 -7.17
C LEU A 61 -4.19 -19.47 -6.72
N LYS A 62 -5.30 -18.85 -6.33
CA LYS A 62 -6.55 -19.55 -5.98
C LYS A 62 -7.37 -19.89 -7.22
#